data_AF-A0A1M6EV07-F1
#
_entry.id   AF-A0A1M6EV07-F1
#
_cell.length_a   1.000
_cell.length_b   1.000
_cell.length_c   1.000
_cell.angle_alpha   90.00
_cell.angle_beta   90.00
_cell.angle_gamma   90.00
#
_symmetry.space_group_name_H-M   'P 1'
#
loop_
_entity.id
_entity.type
_entity.pdbx_description
1 polymer ?
#
loop_
_entity_poly.entity_id
_entity_poly.type
_entity_poly.pdbx_seq_one_letter_code
_entity_poly.pdbx_strand_id
1 'polypeptide(L)'
;MTVKRDDKREAILKAATQCFSRFGYDKTTLQDIGDAARLNKASLYYYYKNKEDLFIQVVLREAERYLTALQEQVQPLTRATDKILAYLLGRLDYYRQVLNLHQLSIESLQRLEPMFDDVYQAVREQELTFLGQLLREGVADREFLKLQPERAADALLAVADGIKHEAVQRSRTRFAYEVDYAPVQEKMTYTLTLLLAGLKK
;
A
#
# COMPACT_ATOMS: atom_id res chain seq x y z
N MET A 1 4.56 -1.28 37.60
CA MET A 1 4.70 -2.15 36.40
C MET A 1 4.00 -1.47 35.25
N THR A 2 4.77 -0.82 34.37
CA THR A 2 4.20 -0.07 33.24
C THR A 2 4.07 -0.98 32.03
N VAL A 3 2.86 -1.45 31.79
CA VAL A 3 2.36 -1.88 30.47
C VAL A 3 2.14 -0.55 29.71
N LYS A 4 3.18 -0.05 29.05
CA LYS A 4 3.51 1.39 29.01
C LYS A 4 3.05 2.04 27.70
N ARG A 5 1.77 2.40 27.58
CA ARG A 5 1.17 3.22 26.48
C ARG A 5 1.18 2.59 25.08
N ASP A 6 2.29 2.04 24.62
CA ASP A 6 2.43 1.46 23.27
C ASP A 6 1.63 0.16 23.13
N ASP A 7 1.60 -0.66 24.19
CA ASP A 7 0.75 -1.87 24.24
C ASP A 7 -0.74 -1.54 24.08
N LYS A 8 -1.18 -0.38 24.58
CA LYS A 8 -2.57 0.09 24.45
C LYS A 8 -2.85 0.65 23.07
N ARG A 9 -1.92 1.42 22.49
CA ARG A 9 -2.01 1.87 21.09
C ARG A 9 -2.17 0.68 20.15
N GLU A 10 -1.34 -0.34 20.35
CA GLU A 10 -1.35 -1.55 19.53
C GLU A 10 -2.64 -2.37 19.72
N ALA A 11 -3.12 -2.51 20.97
CA ALA A 11 -4.39 -3.17 21.24
C ALA A 11 -5.58 -2.46 20.56
N ILE A 12 -5.61 -1.12 20.61
CA ILE A 12 -6.63 -0.32 19.93
C ILE A 12 -6.52 -0.51 18.42
N LEU A 13 -5.31 -0.42 17.86
CA LEU A 13 -5.10 -0.54 16.43
C LEU A 13 -5.48 -1.94 15.92
N LYS A 14 -5.17 -2.99 16.69
CA LYS A 14 -5.62 -4.37 16.40
C LYS A 14 -7.13 -4.50 16.42
N ALA A 15 -7.81 -3.96 17.43
CA ALA A 15 -9.27 -3.96 17.50
C ALA A 15 -9.88 -3.18 16.33
N ALA A 16 -9.31 -2.03 15.99
CA ALA A 16 -9.74 -1.21 14.86
C ALA A 16 -9.64 -1.97 13.54
N THR A 17 -8.51 -2.62 13.25
CA THR A 17 -8.38 -3.47 12.05
C THR A 17 -9.44 -4.56 12.00
N GLN A 18 -9.70 -5.24 13.12
CA GLN A 18 -10.74 -6.28 13.16
C GLN A 18 -12.14 -5.71 12.86
N CYS A 19 -12.49 -4.57 13.46
CA CYS A 19 -13.77 -3.91 13.20
C CYS A 19 -13.88 -3.44 11.75
N PHE A 20 -12.86 -2.73 11.23
CA PHE A 20 -12.89 -2.21 9.87
C PHE A 20 -12.90 -3.31 8.81
N SER A 21 -12.15 -4.39 8.98
CA SER A 21 -12.16 -5.51 8.02
C SER A 21 -13.47 -6.32 8.08
N ARG A 22 -14.14 -6.37 9.24
CA ARG A 22 -15.38 -7.12 9.41
C ARG A 22 -16.62 -6.33 8.96
N PHE A 23 -16.69 -5.06 9.34
CA PHE A 23 -17.89 -4.25 9.18
C PHE A 23 -17.76 -3.18 8.10
N GLY A 24 -16.54 -2.90 7.64
CA GLY A 24 -16.24 -1.75 6.79
C GLY A 24 -16.02 -0.47 7.59
N TYR A 25 -15.35 0.50 6.98
CA TYR A 25 -15.08 1.83 7.54
C TYR A 25 -16.36 2.60 7.84
N ASP A 26 -17.32 2.60 6.92
CA ASP A 26 -18.52 3.42 7.02
C ASP A 26 -19.42 3.00 8.18
N LYS A 27 -19.55 1.69 8.42
CA LYS A 27 -20.39 1.13 9.48
C LYS A 27 -19.70 1.03 10.83
N THR A 28 -18.37 1.09 10.87
CA THR A 28 -17.62 1.03 12.13
C THR A 28 -17.66 2.37 12.86
N THR A 29 -17.93 2.32 14.16
CA THR A 29 -17.86 3.49 15.06
C THR A 29 -16.69 3.35 16.05
N LEU A 30 -16.27 4.48 16.65
CA LEU A 30 -15.30 4.44 17.75
C LEU A 30 -15.83 3.68 18.98
N GLN A 31 -17.15 3.57 19.15
CA GLN A 31 -17.71 2.78 20.24
C GLN A 31 -17.47 1.28 20.01
N ASP A 32 -17.73 0.78 18.79
CA ASP A 32 -17.49 -0.62 18.41
C ASP A 32 -16.03 -1.02 18.65
N ILE A 33 -15.10 -0.12 18.28
CA ILE A 33 -13.66 -0.33 18.47
C ILE A 33 -13.30 -0.31 19.96
N GLY A 34 -13.92 0.59 20.75
CA GLY A 34 -13.72 0.67 22.19
C GLY A 34 -14.14 -0.62 22.87
N ASP A 35 -15.32 -1.11 22.54
CA ASP A 35 -15.86 -2.36 23.09
C ASP A 35 -14.97 -3.56 22.72
N ALA A 36 -14.50 -3.63 21.47
CA ALA A 36 -13.55 -4.65 21.03
C ALA A 36 -12.18 -4.56 21.74
N ALA A 37 -11.70 -3.35 22.02
CA ALA A 37 -10.46 -3.09 22.75
C ALA A 37 -10.61 -3.17 24.28
N ARG A 38 -11.84 -3.39 24.80
CA ARG A 38 -12.20 -3.30 26.22
C ARG A 38 -11.81 -1.94 26.83
N LEU A 39 -12.09 -0.86 26.11
CA LEU A 39 -11.84 0.53 26.48
C LEU A 39 -13.09 1.36 26.26
N ASN A 40 -13.30 2.37 27.09
CA ASN A 40 -14.38 3.33 26.82
C ASN A 40 -13.97 4.32 25.71
N LYS A 41 -14.97 4.96 25.09
CA LYS A 41 -14.77 5.95 24.02
C LYS A 41 -13.85 7.11 24.42
N ALA A 42 -13.94 7.58 25.66
CA ALA A 42 -13.07 8.65 26.18
C ALA A 42 -11.59 8.24 26.18
N SER A 43 -11.30 6.97 26.47
CA SER A 43 -9.95 6.42 26.45
C SER A 43 -9.39 6.34 25.04
N LEU A 44 -10.23 6.09 24.02
CA LEU A 44 -9.80 6.11 22.62
C LEU A 44 -9.39 7.50 22.14
N TYR A 45 -10.14 8.53 22.51
CA TYR A 45 -9.82 9.93 22.15
C TYR A 45 -8.48 10.41 22.72
N TYR A 46 -7.97 9.78 23.78
CA TYR A 46 -6.63 10.04 24.29
C TYR A 46 -5.52 9.56 23.33
N TYR A 47 -5.78 8.55 22.50
CA TYR A 47 -4.79 7.98 21.58
C TYR A 47 -4.95 8.46 20.15
N TYR A 48 -6.19 8.62 19.69
CA TYR A 48 -6.54 8.96 18.31
C TYR A 48 -7.58 10.07 18.29
N LYS A 49 -7.42 11.03 17.36
CA LYS A 49 -8.25 12.25 17.34
C LYS A 49 -9.70 11.96 16.96
N ASN A 50 -9.89 11.05 16.02
CA ASN A 50 -11.18 10.69 15.45
C ASN A 50 -11.09 9.32 14.75
N LYS A 51 -12.17 8.90 14.08
CA LYS A 51 -12.24 7.60 13.37
C LYS A 51 -11.30 7.59 12.16
N GLU A 52 -11.21 8.72 11.47
CA GLU A 52 -10.39 8.94 10.28
C GLU A 52 -8.90 8.74 10.61
N ASP A 53 -8.40 9.41 11.64
CA ASP A 53 -7.02 9.29 12.14
C ASP A 53 -6.69 7.83 12.49
N LEU A 54 -7.56 7.16 13.25
CA LEU A 54 -7.37 5.75 13.58
C LEU A 54 -7.41 4.84 12.33
N PHE A 55 -8.28 5.13 11.37
CA PHE A 55 -8.38 4.38 10.13
C PHE A 55 -7.13 4.52 9.27
N ILE A 56 -6.58 5.73 9.14
CA ILE A 56 -5.34 5.98 8.41
C ILE A 56 -4.16 5.22 9.04
N GLN A 57 -4.10 5.16 10.37
CA GLN A 57 -3.08 4.35 11.07
C GLN A 57 -3.26 2.85 10.82
N VAL A 58 -4.51 2.37 10.72
CA VAL A 58 -4.78 0.99 10.31
C VAL A 58 -4.28 0.75 8.89
N VAL A 59 -4.62 1.63 7.94
CA VAL A 59 -4.20 1.47 6.54
C VAL A 59 -2.67 1.49 6.41
N LEU A 60 -1.98 2.40 7.11
CA LEU A 60 -0.52 2.44 7.11
C LEU A 60 0.10 1.12 7.61
N ARG A 61 -0.39 0.57 8.74
CA ARG A 61 0.11 -0.71 9.27
C ARG A 61 -0.14 -1.86 8.29
N GLU A 62 -1.30 -1.89 7.66
CA GLU A 62 -1.62 -2.91 6.65
C GLU A 62 -0.73 -2.75 5.41
N ALA A 63 -0.42 -1.52 5.01
CA ALA A 63 0.51 -1.19 3.94
C ALA A 63 1.90 -1.76 4.21
N GLU A 64 2.46 -1.42 5.37
CA GLU A 64 3.80 -1.88 5.78
C GLU A 64 3.86 -3.41 5.81
N ARG A 65 2.87 -4.07 6.43
CA ARG A 65 2.82 -5.54 6.49
C ARG A 65 2.79 -6.16 5.09
N TYR A 66 2.01 -5.59 4.18
CA TYR A 66 1.94 -6.10 2.81
C TYR A 66 3.23 -5.86 2.04
N LEU A 67 3.83 -4.68 2.17
CA LEU A 67 5.13 -4.38 1.56
C LEU A 67 6.19 -5.38 2.01
N THR A 68 6.27 -5.66 3.31
CA THR A 68 7.20 -6.69 3.84
C THR A 68 6.91 -8.05 3.22
N ALA A 69 5.66 -8.48 3.15
CA ALA A 69 5.29 -9.75 2.54
C ALA A 69 5.69 -9.82 1.04
N LEU A 70 5.50 -8.74 0.28
CA LEU A 70 5.97 -8.68 -1.12
C LEU A 70 7.49 -8.77 -1.22
N GLN A 71 8.21 -8.05 -0.36
CA GLN A 71 9.67 -8.08 -0.34
C GLN A 71 10.19 -9.50 -0.08
N GLU A 72 9.57 -10.22 0.85
CA GLU A 72 9.86 -11.63 1.14
C GLU A 72 9.52 -12.54 -0.03
N GLN A 73 8.36 -12.33 -0.67
CA GLN A 73 7.89 -13.15 -1.80
C GLN A 73 8.84 -13.11 -2.99
N VAL A 74 9.52 -11.99 -3.24
CA VAL A 74 10.45 -11.86 -4.35
C VAL A 74 11.87 -12.34 -4.04
N GLN A 75 12.25 -12.52 -2.77
CA GLN A 75 13.59 -12.97 -2.39
C GLN A 75 14.05 -14.28 -3.06
N PRO A 76 13.20 -15.31 -3.23
CA PRO A 76 13.61 -16.57 -3.86
C PRO A 76 13.95 -16.44 -5.36
N LEU A 77 13.57 -15.33 -6.01
CA LEU A 77 13.85 -15.11 -7.43
C LEU A 77 15.33 -14.74 -7.62
N THR A 78 15.96 -15.29 -8.65
CA THR A 78 17.40 -15.05 -8.89
C THR A 78 17.67 -13.71 -9.55
N ARG A 79 16.91 -13.36 -10.59
CA ARG A 79 17.19 -12.18 -11.42
C ARG A 79 16.59 -10.92 -10.82
N ALA A 80 17.34 -9.82 -10.82
CA ALA A 80 16.84 -8.53 -10.37
C ALA A 80 15.65 -8.07 -11.22
N THR A 81 15.66 -8.35 -12.53
CA THR A 81 14.51 -8.08 -13.41
C THR A 81 13.23 -8.76 -12.91
N ASP A 82 13.32 -10.04 -12.56
CA ASP A 82 12.16 -10.83 -12.14
C ASP A 82 11.66 -10.37 -10.77
N LYS A 83 12.58 -10.07 -9.85
CA LYS A 83 12.26 -9.48 -8.54
C LYS A 83 11.49 -8.16 -8.69
N ILE A 84 11.99 -7.24 -9.51
CA ILE A 84 11.39 -5.92 -9.71
C ILE A 84 10.01 -6.06 -10.36
N LEU A 85 9.88 -6.88 -11.40
CA LEU A 85 8.62 -7.09 -12.09
C LEU A 85 7.58 -7.73 -11.16
N ALA A 86 7.95 -8.80 -10.45
CA ALA A 86 7.06 -9.48 -9.51
C ALA A 86 6.62 -8.53 -8.37
N TYR A 87 7.54 -7.73 -7.84
CA TYR A 87 7.23 -6.75 -6.80
C TYR A 87 6.22 -5.70 -7.30
N LEU A 88 6.49 -5.07 -8.44
CA LEU A 88 5.63 -3.99 -8.97
C LEU A 88 4.24 -4.50 -9.38
N LEU A 89 4.14 -5.73 -9.91
CA LEU A 89 2.85 -6.36 -10.21
C LEU A 89 2.10 -6.74 -8.92
N GLY A 90 2.80 -7.29 -7.92
CA GLY A 90 2.20 -7.62 -6.63
C GLY A 90 1.60 -6.41 -5.91
N ARG A 91 2.19 -5.21 -6.06
CA ARG A 91 1.63 -3.96 -5.51
C ARG A 91 0.20 -3.70 -5.98
N LEU A 92 -0.16 -4.09 -7.21
CA LEU A 92 -1.48 -3.87 -7.76
C LEU A 92 -2.57 -4.60 -6.97
N ASP A 93 -2.28 -5.84 -6.56
CA ASP A 93 -3.18 -6.66 -5.75
C ASP A 93 -3.40 -6.06 -4.36
N TYR A 94 -2.39 -5.41 -3.80
CA TYR A 94 -2.52 -4.69 -2.52
C TYR A 94 -3.48 -3.53 -2.59
N TYR A 95 -3.37 -2.68 -3.61
CA TYR A 95 -4.29 -1.55 -3.76
C TYR A 95 -5.74 -2.04 -3.87
N ARG A 96 -5.95 -3.14 -4.60
CA ARG A 96 -7.26 -3.81 -4.66
C ARG A 96 -7.72 -4.29 -3.30
N GLN A 97 -6.85 -4.96 -2.54
CA GLN A 97 -7.20 -5.51 -1.23
C GLN A 97 -7.47 -4.42 -0.19
N VAL A 98 -6.62 -3.42 -0.03
CA VAL A 98 -6.81 -2.38 0.99
C VAL A 98 -8.05 -1.53 0.72
N LEU A 99 -8.29 -1.15 -0.54
CA LEU A 99 -9.49 -0.37 -0.88
C LEU A 99 -10.77 -1.19 -0.71
N ASN A 100 -10.75 -2.49 -1.02
CA ASN A 100 -11.92 -3.35 -0.91
C ASN A 100 -12.18 -3.87 0.51
N LEU A 101 -11.14 -4.16 1.30
CA LEU A 101 -11.24 -4.74 2.65
C LEU A 101 -11.99 -3.84 3.62
N HIS A 102 -11.96 -2.53 3.39
CA HIS A 102 -12.55 -1.55 4.28
C HIS A 102 -13.88 -0.99 3.80
N GLN A 103 -14.46 -1.54 2.72
CA GLN A 103 -15.79 -1.18 2.22
C GLN A 103 -16.05 0.34 2.24
N LEU A 104 -15.08 1.10 1.70
CA LEU A 104 -15.18 2.56 1.64
C LEU A 104 -16.18 2.98 0.58
N SER A 105 -17.20 3.75 0.97
CA SER A 105 -18.00 4.50 0.00
C SER A 105 -17.15 5.55 -0.74
N ILE A 106 -17.62 5.97 -1.92
CA ILE A 106 -16.95 7.02 -2.72
C ILE A 106 -16.83 8.32 -1.92
N GLU A 107 -17.84 8.67 -1.14
CA GLU A 107 -17.84 9.87 -0.30
C GLU A 107 -16.76 9.79 0.80
N SER A 108 -16.68 8.66 1.50
CA SER A 108 -15.64 8.46 2.53
C SER A 108 -14.25 8.43 1.92
N LEU A 109 -14.09 7.85 0.73
CA LEU A 109 -12.81 7.88 0.00
C LEU A 109 -12.39 9.31 -0.32
N GLN A 110 -13.29 10.15 -0.85
CA GLN A 110 -12.99 11.56 -1.13
C GLN A 110 -12.64 12.35 0.13
N ARG A 111 -13.30 12.05 1.25
CA ARG A 111 -13.01 12.70 2.54
C ARG A 111 -11.65 12.32 3.10
N LEU A 112 -11.27 11.06 2.94
CA LEU A 112 -10.00 10.52 3.43
C LEU A 112 -8.83 10.75 2.47
N GLU A 113 -9.09 11.03 1.19
CA GLU A 113 -8.08 11.25 0.15
C GLU A 113 -6.94 12.17 0.60
N PRO A 114 -7.18 13.36 1.20
CA PRO A 114 -6.10 14.23 1.66
C PRO A 114 -5.27 13.65 2.81
N MET A 115 -5.82 12.72 3.58
CA MET A 115 -5.12 12.07 4.69
C MET A 115 -4.28 10.87 4.23
N PHE A 116 -4.50 10.38 3.01
CA PHE A 116 -3.68 9.32 2.43
C PHE A 116 -2.36 9.83 1.87
N ASP A 117 -2.16 11.13 1.73
CA ASP A 117 -0.90 11.69 1.23
C ASP A 117 0.28 11.29 2.11
N ASP A 118 0.15 11.43 3.44
CA ASP A 118 1.20 11.03 4.39
C ASP A 118 1.48 9.53 4.34
N VAL A 119 0.43 8.71 4.18
CA VAL A 119 0.57 7.25 4.02
C VAL A 119 1.30 6.93 2.72
N TYR A 120 0.91 7.57 1.62
CA TYR A 120 1.52 7.38 0.32
C TYR A 120 3.00 7.74 0.35
N GLN A 121 3.38 8.86 0.97
CA GLN A 121 4.79 9.25 1.07
C GLN A 121 5.59 8.27 1.94
N ALA A 122 5.08 7.88 3.11
CA ALA A 122 5.76 6.95 4.00
C ALA A 122 5.99 5.58 3.33
N VAL A 123 4.97 5.06 2.63
CA VAL A 123 5.07 3.83 1.84
C VAL A 123 6.07 4.00 0.71
N ARG A 124 5.97 5.08 -0.07
CA ARG A 124 6.82 5.36 -1.23
C ARG A 124 8.31 5.38 -0.89
N GLU A 125 8.70 5.96 0.23
CA GLU A 125 10.12 5.99 0.67
C GLU A 125 10.67 4.57 0.90
N GLN A 126 9.88 3.68 1.50
CA GLN A 126 10.25 2.28 1.69
C GLN A 126 10.37 1.54 0.36
N GLU A 127 9.44 1.79 -0.57
CA GLU A 127 9.45 1.17 -1.90
C GLU A 127 10.67 1.60 -2.72
N LEU A 128 11.01 2.90 -2.72
CA LEU A 128 12.20 3.40 -3.40
C LEU A 128 13.48 2.81 -2.83
N THR A 129 13.56 2.68 -1.50
CA THR A 129 14.70 2.07 -0.83
C THR A 129 14.89 0.62 -1.29
N PHE A 130 13.82 -0.16 -1.32
CA PHE A 130 13.83 -1.56 -1.73
C PHE A 130 14.14 -1.73 -3.22
N LEU A 131 13.44 -1.01 -4.10
CA LEU A 131 13.68 -1.07 -5.55
C LEU A 131 15.10 -0.61 -5.91
N GLY A 132 15.60 0.42 -5.24
CA GLY A 132 16.98 0.87 -5.38
C GLY A 132 17.99 -0.22 -5.00
N GLN A 133 17.71 -1.02 -3.96
CA GLN A 133 18.52 -2.20 -3.63
C GLN A 133 18.51 -3.23 -4.75
N LEU A 134 17.34 -3.62 -5.26
CA LEU A 134 17.26 -4.61 -6.35
C LEU A 134 17.98 -4.15 -7.61
N LEU A 135 17.88 -2.87 -7.95
CA LEU A 135 18.60 -2.28 -9.08
C LEU A 135 20.13 -2.27 -8.85
N ARG A 136 20.58 -2.00 -7.62
CA ARG A 136 22.01 -2.12 -7.25
C ARG A 136 22.52 -3.55 -7.41
N GLU A 137 21.76 -4.54 -6.97
CA GLU A 137 22.05 -5.97 -7.17
C GLU A 137 22.21 -6.28 -8.67
N GLY A 138 21.23 -5.90 -9.50
CA GLY A 138 21.29 -6.13 -10.94
C GLY A 138 22.44 -5.42 -11.67
N VAL A 139 22.88 -4.25 -11.20
CA VAL A 139 24.08 -3.58 -11.71
C VAL A 139 25.36 -4.34 -11.32
N ALA A 140 25.45 -4.79 -10.06
CA ALA A 140 26.60 -5.56 -9.57
C ALA A 140 26.75 -6.90 -10.32
N ASP A 141 25.63 -7.56 -10.58
CA ASP A 141 25.55 -8.84 -11.31
C ASP A 141 25.64 -8.69 -12.83
N ARG A 142 25.80 -7.44 -13.32
CA ARG A 142 25.88 -7.09 -14.76
C ARG A 142 24.63 -7.47 -15.56
N GLU A 143 23.48 -7.61 -14.89
CA GLU A 143 22.18 -7.76 -15.55
C GLU A 143 21.73 -6.44 -16.20
N PHE A 144 22.03 -5.31 -15.55
CA PHE A 144 21.68 -3.98 -16.03
C PHE A 144 22.89 -3.19 -16.55
N LEU A 145 22.61 -2.23 -17.44
CA LEU A 145 23.53 -1.16 -17.83
C LEU A 145 23.95 -0.33 -16.61
N LYS A 146 25.06 0.40 -16.73
CA LYS A 146 25.47 1.36 -15.70
C LYS A 146 24.44 2.49 -15.64
N LEU A 147 23.61 2.46 -14.59
CA LEU A 147 22.52 3.42 -14.33
C LEU A 147 22.63 4.00 -12.91
N GLN A 148 21.80 5.00 -12.61
CA GLN A 148 21.62 5.52 -11.26
C GLN A 148 20.42 4.78 -10.62
N PRO A 149 20.63 3.86 -9.67
CA PRO A 149 19.59 2.97 -9.16
C PRO A 149 18.38 3.71 -8.58
N GLU A 150 18.61 4.77 -7.82
CA GLU A 150 17.56 5.54 -7.15
C GLU A 150 16.67 6.27 -8.15
N ARG A 151 17.25 6.80 -9.24
CA ARG A 151 16.49 7.44 -10.32
C ARG A 151 15.70 6.43 -11.15
N ALA A 152 16.27 5.25 -11.38
CA ALA A 152 15.57 4.19 -12.10
C ALA A 152 14.42 3.62 -11.25
N ALA A 153 14.60 3.46 -9.94
CA ALA A 153 13.55 3.07 -9.00
C ALA A 153 12.39 4.07 -9.03
N ASP A 154 12.70 5.37 -8.93
CA ASP A 154 11.71 6.45 -8.99
C ASP A 154 10.90 6.44 -10.30
N ALA A 155 11.58 6.29 -11.44
CA ALA A 155 10.93 6.23 -12.74
C ALA A 155 10.03 4.99 -12.91
N LEU A 156 10.49 3.81 -12.50
CA LEU A 156 9.71 2.57 -12.56
C LEU A 156 8.46 2.66 -11.68
N LEU A 157 8.62 3.21 -10.47
CA LEU A 157 7.52 3.40 -9.53
C LEU A 157 6.48 4.40 -10.06
N ALA A 158 6.94 5.53 -10.61
CA ALA A 158 6.08 6.55 -11.20
C ALA A 158 5.26 6.01 -12.39
N VAL A 159 5.87 5.19 -13.25
CA VAL A 159 5.15 4.54 -14.37
C VAL A 159 4.09 3.57 -13.85
N ALA A 160 4.41 2.73 -12.87
CA ALA A 160 3.46 1.79 -12.29
C ALA A 160 2.27 2.53 -11.64
N ASP A 161 2.54 3.60 -10.88
CA ASP A 161 1.50 4.42 -10.26
C ASP A 161 0.66 5.19 -11.28
N GLY A 162 1.26 5.69 -12.36
CA GLY A 162 0.54 6.36 -13.45
C GLY A 162 -0.46 5.44 -14.15
N ILE A 163 -0.05 4.21 -14.47
CA ILE A 163 -0.94 3.20 -15.09
C ILE A 163 -2.13 2.89 -14.18
N LYS A 164 -1.88 2.72 -12.89
CA LYS A 164 -2.92 2.50 -11.86
C LYS A 164 -3.87 3.69 -11.78
N HIS A 165 -3.34 4.92 -11.68
CA HIS A 165 -4.14 6.13 -11.53
C HIS A 165 -5.05 6.36 -12.75
N GLU A 166 -4.55 6.13 -13.96
CA GLU A 166 -5.33 6.19 -15.19
C GLU A 166 -6.56 5.26 -15.15
N ALA A 167 -6.39 4.04 -14.65
CA ALA A 167 -7.48 3.07 -14.53
C ALA A 167 -8.55 3.50 -13.52
N VAL A 168 -8.13 4.05 -12.38
CA VAL A 168 -9.04 4.61 -11.37
C VAL A 168 -9.81 5.80 -11.93
N GLN A 169 -9.16 6.68 -12.69
CA GLN A 169 -9.85 7.82 -13.31
C GLN A 169 -10.88 7.36 -14.36
N ARG A 170 -10.53 6.39 -15.22
CA ARG A 170 -11.46 5.83 -16.21
C ARG A 170 -12.68 5.17 -15.59
N SER A 171 -12.51 4.40 -14.50
CA SER A 171 -13.63 3.76 -13.80
C SER A 171 -14.57 4.78 -13.14
N ARG A 172 -14.02 5.83 -12.52
CA ARG A 172 -14.79 6.98 -12.00
C ARG A 172 -15.65 7.63 -13.08
N THR A 173 -15.13 7.83 -14.29
CA THR A 173 -15.90 8.41 -15.40
C THR A 173 -17.00 7.49 -15.97
N ARG A 174 -16.93 6.19 -15.69
CA ARG A 174 -17.90 5.19 -16.18
C ARG A 174 -18.95 4.78 -15.15
N PHE A 175 -18.97 5.40 -13.96
CA PHE A 175 -19.82 5.00 -12.82
C PHE A 175 -19.70 3.50 -12.49
N ALA A 176 -18.53 2.90 -12.70
CA ALA A 176 -18.28 1.52 -12.31
C ALA A 176 -18.04 1.48 -10.79
N TYR A 177 -18.74 0.57 -10.09
CA TYR A 177 -18.59 0.37 -8.64
C TYR A 177 -17.29 -0.34 -8.25
N GLU A 178 -16.58 -0.91 -9.23
CA GLU A 178 -15.29 -1.58 -9.06
C GLU A 178 -14.34 -1.25 -10.22
N VAL A 179 -13.04 -1.22 -9.95
CA VAL A 179 -11.99 -1.12 -10.98
C VAL A 179 -11.67 -2.53 -11.47
N ASP A 180 -11.84 -2.78 -12.78
CA ASP A 180 -11.30 -3.99 -13.40
C ASP A 180 -9.78 -3.86 -13.51
N TYR A 181 -9.08 -4.61 -12.66
CA TYR A 181 -7.62 -4.59 -12.59
C TYR A 181 -6.94 -5.51 -13.61
N ALA A 182 -7.67 -6.41 -14.30
CA ALA A 182 -7.05 -7.31 -15.27
C ALA A 182 -6.40 -6.56 -16.46
N PRO A 183 -7.06 -5.57 -17.09
CA PRO A 183 -6.42 -4.74 -18.12
C PRO A 183 -5.28 -3.89 -17.58
N VAL A 184 -5.33 -3.52 -16.30
CA VAL A 184 -4.28 -2.74 -15.64
C VAL A 184 -3.03 -3.58 -15.46
N GLN A 185 -3.19 -4.82 -15.01
CA GLN A 185 -2.12 -5.78 -14.85
C GLN A 185 -1.45 -6.11 -16.18
N GLU A 186 -2.24 -6.31 -17.26
CA GLU A 186 -1.70 -6.56 -18.60
C GLU A 186 -0.86 -5.37 -19.09
N LYS A 187 -1.43 -4.15 -19.02
CA LYS A 187 -0.73 -2.92 -19.42
C LYS A 187 0.54 -2.69 -18.59
N MET A 188 0.47 -2.92 -17.28
CA MET A 188 1.61 -2.79 -16.37
C MET A 188 2.70 -3.81 -16.70
N THR A 189 2.33 -5.08 -16.91
CA THR A 189 3.27 -6.14 -17.29
C THR A 189 4.00 -5.80 -18.58
N TYR A 190 3.26 -5.41 -19.63
CA TYR A 190 3.84 -5.01 -20.91
C TYR A 190 4.80 -3.83 -20.77
N THR A 191 4.35 -2.76 -20.11
CA THR A 191 5.12 -1.51 -19.98
C THR A 191 6.40 -1.73 -19.16
N LEU A 192 6.30 -2.41 -18.01
CA LEU A 192 7.45 -2.67 -17.16
C LEU A 192 8.44 -3.63 -17.83
N THR A 193 7.96 -4.64 -18.56
CA THR A 193 8.83 -5.55 -19.31
C THR A 193 9.62 -4.79 -20.38
N LEU A 194 8.98 -3.87 -21.12
CA LEU A 194 9.65 -3.02 -22.11
C LEU A 194 10.74 -2.15 -21.46
N LEU A 195 10.41 -1.49 -20.35
CA LEU A 195 11.36 -0.63 -19.63
C LEU A 195 12.55 -1.43 -19.10
N LEU A 196 12.29 -2.56 -18.43
CA LEU A 196 13.34 -3.43 -17.89
C LEU A 196 14.21 -4.03 -18.99
N ALA A 197 13.63 -4.38 -20.15
CA ALA A 197 14.42 -4.81 -21.32
C ALA A 197 15.37 -3.72 -21.82
N GLY A 198 14.93 -2.45 -21.79
CA GLY A 198 15.79 -1.29 -22.13
C GLY A 198 16.91 -1.02 -21.13
N LEU A 199 16.83 -1.58 -19.90
CA LEU A 199 17.90 -1.48 -18.90
C LEU A 199 18.91 -2.62 -18.98
N LYS A 200 18.61 -3.71 -19.69
CA LYS A 200 19.49 -4.88 -19.79
C LYS A 200 20.74 -4.57 -20.60
N LYS A 201 21.85 -5.21 -20.22
CA LYS A 201 23.12 -5.15 -20.93
C LYS A 201 23.14 -6.05 -22.17
#